data_AF-A0A7X2PLX5-F1
#
_entry.id   AF-A0A7X2PLX5-F1
#
_cell.length_a   1.000
_cell.length_b   1.000
_cell.length_c   1.000
_cell.angle_alpha   90.00
_cell.angle_beta   90.00
_cell.angle_gamma   90.00
#
_symmetry.space_group_name_H-M   'P 1'
#
loop_
_entity.id
_entity.type
_entity.pdbx_description
1 polymer ?
#
loop_
_entity_poly.entity_id
_entity_poly.type
_entity_poly.pdbx_seq_one_letter_code
_entity_poly.pdbx_strand_id
1 'polypeptide(L)'
;MRLGFDATICQDLEHSSRLEWLETNGLGGFASGTVSGIHTRRYHGLLTSALHPPVGRMLLVAKFEDTLIVDGQRVELSANRYDGAVHPQGYEYLREFRLDPFPTWVYEIGDVLVEKRIFMVHGQDATIVEYEVKGLCKNCHLEVRPLIAYRDYHATTHSNESIDKGFDWEEEGLVSVQLYDGLPRVYFGADYSNCEPTGHSYHRFEYAEEKARGLDFQEDLFQPFVLHFELARSPKAVVIVSRAGIPAYEATALRERERLRRMALRHHAPIAETFLEDLAEAADQFVVRRGDGHTIIAGYPWFGDWGRDTMIALPGLTLMN
;
A
#
# COMPACT_ATOMS: atom_id res chain seq x y z
N MET A 1 -10.34 10.24 9.83
CA MET A 1 -11.04 9.17 10.60
C MET A 1 -10.14 8.59 11.68
N ARG A 2 -10.44 8.86 12.96
CA ARG A 2 -9.68 8.31 14.09
C ARG A 2 -10.11 6.87 14.40
N LEU A 3 -9.68 5.93 13.56
CA LEU A 3 -9.97 4.51 13.69
C LEU A 3 -8.69 3.76 14.07
N GLY A 4 -8.78 2.89 15.08
CA GLY A 4 -7.67 2.07 15.54
C GLY A 4 -8.13 0.81 16.27
N PHE A 5 -7.28 -0.20 16.25
CA PHE A 5 -7.54 -1.54 16.76
C PHE A 5 -6.35 -2.02 17.59
N ASP A 6 -6.62 -2.73 18.68
CA ASP A 6 -5.61 -3.34 19.53
C ASP A 6 -5.28 -4.78 19.10
N ALA A 7 -4.40 -5.43 19.85
CA ALA A 7 -3.97 -6.80 19.60
C ALA A 7 -5.12 -7.80 19.54
N THR A 8 -6.20 -7.58 20.29
CA THR A 8 -7.36 -8.50 20.32
C THR A 8 -8.01 -8.60 18.95
N ILE A 9 -8.17 -7.46 18.27
CA ILE A 9 -8.75 -7.41 16.93
C ILE A 9 -7.69 -7.73 15.87
N CYS A 10 -6.49 -7.17 15.99
CA CYS A 10 -5.44 -7.34 14.98
C CYS A 10 -4.99 -8.80 14.84
N GLN A 11 -4.89 -9.55 15.94
CA GLN A 11 -4.43 -10.94 15.95
C GLN A 11 -5.56 -11.95 15.68
N ASP A 12 -6.83 -11.53 15.70
CA ASP A 12 -7.95 -12.33 15.21
C ASP A 12 -7.99 -12.26 13.68
N LEU A 13 -7.45 -13.29 13.03
CA LEU A 13 -7.33 -13.32 11.57
C LEU A 13 -8.67 -13.22 10.84
N GLU A 14 -9.73 -13.82 11.38
CA GLU A 14 -11.05 -13.80 10.74
C GLU A 14 -11.61 -12.38 10.75
N HIS A 15 -11.42 -11.67 11.86
CA HIS A 15 -11.86 -10.29 11.98
C HIS A 15 -10.94 -9.32 11.21
N SER A 16 -9.63 -9.36 11.43
CA SER A 16 -8.68 -8.38 10.87
C SER A 16 -8.51 -8.47 9.35
N SER A 17 -8.81 -9.62 8.74
CA SER A 17 -8.83 -9.78 7.28
C SER A 17 -10.08 -9.22 6.60
N ARG A 18 -11.09 -8.82 7.38
CA ARG A 18 -12.33 -8.16 6.88
C ARG A 18 -12.30 -6.64 7.06
N LEU A 19 -11.35 -6.13 7.84
CA LEU A 19 -11.15 -4.71 8.09
C LEU A 19 -10.21 -4.16 7.02
N GLU A 20 -10.75 -3.36 6.11
CA GLU A 20 -10.01 -2.82 4.96
C GLU A 20 -9.60 -1.36 5.17
N TRP A 21 -8.47 -0.98 4.58
CA TRP A 21 -8.01 0.41 4.51
C TRP A 21 -7.85 0.83 3.04
N LEU A 22 -7.98 2.14 2.79
CA LEU A 22 -7.88 2.74 1.46
C LEU A 22 -7.07 4.04 1.53
N GLU A 23 -6.12 4.17 0.61
CA GLU A 23 -5.36 5.38 0.33
C GLU A 23 -5.56 5.73 -1.15
N THR A 24 -5.79 7.00 -1.46
CA THR A 24 -6.09 7.47 -2.84
C THR A 24 -5.17 8.61 -3.22
N ASN A 25 -4.79 8.69 -4.50
CA ASN A 25 -3.87 9.72 -4.96
C ASN A 25 -4.54 10.91 -5.68
N GLY A 26 -5.87 11.02 -5.69
CA GLY A 26 -6.58 12.10 -6.39
C GLY A 26 -6.48 12.01 -7.93
N LEU A 27 -5.89 10.94 -8.48
CA LEU A 27 -5.82 10.68 -9.93
C LEU A 27 -6.68 9.49 -10.35
N GLY A 28 -7.46 8.90 -9.44
CA GLY A 28 -8.16 7.64 -9.66
C GLY A 28 -7.32 6.40 -9.35
N GLY A 29 -6.04 6.56 -9.01
CA GLY A 29 -5.19 5.51 -8.45
C GLY A 29 -5.41 5.35 -6.94
N PHE A 30 -5.04 4.19 -6.41
CA PHE A 30 -5.22 3.85 -5.01
C PHE A 30 -4.27 2.76 -4.52
N ALA A 31 -4.13 2.68 -3.20
CA ALA A 31 -3.55 1.58 -2.46
C ALA A 31 -4.59 1.09 -1.44
N SER A 32 -4.69 -0.21 -1.26
CA SER A 32 -5.64 -0.80 -0.30
C SER A 32 -5.21 -2.18 0.14
N GLY A 33 -5.73 -2.61 1.29
CA GLY A 33 -5.45 -3.91 1.87
C GLY A 33 -6.29 -4.12 3.12
N THR A 34 -5.88 -5.08 3.94
CA THR A 34 -6.55 -5.39 5.22
C THR A 34 -5.67 -5.05 6.41
N VAL A 35 -6.27 -4.95 7.60
CA VAL A 35 -5.53 -4.80 8.87
C VAL A 35 -4.59 -6.00 9.10
N SER A 36 -5.02 -7.22 8.75
CA SER A 36 -4.18 -8.42 8.88
C SER A 36 -2.96 -8.46 7.95
N GLY A 37 -2.94 -7.65 6.89
CA GLY A 37 -1.96 -7.74 5.79
C GLY A 37 -2.24 -8.83 4.76
N ILE A 38 -3.26 -9.67 4.94
CA ILE A 38 -3.74 -10.62 3.94
C ILE A 38 -4.54 -9.89 2.87
N HIS A 39 -4.19 -10.08 1.60
CA HIS A 39 -5.04 -9.68 0.49
C HIS A 39 -6.21 -10.65 0.39
N THR A 40 -7.44 -10.13 0.49
CA THR A 40 -8.67 -10.94 0.35
C THR A 40 -9.39 -10.65 -0.97
N ARG A 41 -9.03 -9.56 -1.66
CA ARG A 41 -9.56 -9.13 -2.96
C ARG A 41 -8.42 -8.98 -3.97
N ARG A 42 -8.71 -9.20 -5.25
CA ARG A 42 -7.77 -8.90 -6.35
C ARG A 42 -7.46 -7.40 -6.52
N TYR A 43 -8.14 -6.54 -5.76
CA TYR A 43 -7.96 -5.09 -5.78
C TYR A 43 -6.98 -4.59 -4.73
N HIS A 44 -6.61 -5.43 -3.75
CA HIS A 44 -5.63 -5.06 -2.72
C HIS A 44 -4.24 -4.97 -3.36
N GLY A 45 -3.56 -3.86 -3.09
CA GLY A 45 -2.35 -3.46 -3.79
C GLY A 45 -1.70 -2.23 -3.16
N LEU A 46 -0.38 -2.11 -3.28
CA LEU A 46 0.38 -0.93 -2.88
C LEU A 46 0.37 0.16 -3.95
N LEU A 47 0.30 -0.20 -5.24
CA LEU A 47 0.26 0.78 -6.33
C LEU A 47 -0.70 0.33 -7.43
N THR A 48 -1.94 0.82 -7.35
CA THR A 48 -2.86 0.81 -8.49
C THR A 48 -2.88 2.19 -9.14
N SER A 49 -2.43 2.28 -10.39
CA SER A 49 -2.31 3.55 -11.11
C SER A 49 -3.35 3.68 -12.20
N ALA A 50 -4.02 4.83 -12.28
CA ALA A 50 -4.88 5.16 -13.42
C ALA A 50 -4.01 5.68 -14.57
N LEU A 51 -3.84 4.87 -15.63
CA LEU A 51 -2.99 5.25 -16.76
C LEU A 51 -3.60 6.38 -17.61
N HIS A 52 -4.92 6.54 -17.54
CA HIS A 52 -5.67 7.62 -18.14
C HIS A 52 -6.62 8.24 -17.10
N PRO A 53 -6.11 9.09 -16.18
CA PRO A 53 -6.86 9.55 -15.02
C PRO A 53 -8.30 10.02 -15.35
N PRO A 54 -9.32 9.48 -14.65
CA PRO A 54 -9.23 8.55 -13.53
C PRO A 54 -9.43 7.06 -13.87
N VAL A 55 -9.37 6.69 -15.14
CA VAL A 55 -9.66 5.34 -15.67
C VAL A 55 -8.41 4.64 -16.21
N GLY A 56 -8.58 3.41 -16.73
CA GLY A 56 -7.47 2.60 -17.25
C GLY A 56 -6.52 2.17 -16.14
N ARG A 57 -7.08 1.62 -15.05
CA ARG A 57 -6.32 1.30 -13.84
C ARG A 57 -5.55 0.00 -13.99
N MET A 58 -4.28 0.02 -13.62
CA MET A 58 -3.43 -1.16 -13.54
C MET A 58 -2.89 -1.32 -12.12
N LEU A 59 -2.93 -2.54 -11.60
CA LEU A 59 -2.26 -2.89 -10.35
C LEU A 59 -0.82 -3.28 -10.71
N LEU A 60 0.11 -2.43 -10.32
CA LEU A 60 1.53 -2.54 -10.67
C LEU A 60 2.30 -3.30 -9.59
N VAL A 61 2.11 -2.91 -8.33
CA VAL A 61 2.75 -3.54 -7.16
C VAL A 61 1.68 -3.98 -6.17
N ALA A 62 1.68 -5.27 -5.84
CA ALA A 62 0.71 -5.87 -4.94
C ALA A 62 1.05 -5.55 -3.49
N LYS A 63 2.16 -6.08 -2.97
CA LYS A 63 2.57 -5.86 -1.58
C LYS A 63 4.05 -6.11 -1.41
N PHE A 64 4.54 -5.92 -0.20
CA PHE A 64 5.87 -6.33 0.21
C PHE A 64 5.78 -7.55 1.11
N GLU A 65 6.71 -8.49 0.93
CA GLU A 65 7.00 -9.53 1.91
C GLU A 65 8.19 -9.07 2.77
N ASP A 66 7.85 -8.62 3.97
CA ASP A 66 8.79 -8.04 4.94
C ASP A 66 9.32 -9.11 5.92
N THR A 67 10.63 -9.11 6.16
CA THR A 67 11.26 -9.92 7.21
C THR A 67 12.15 -9.05 8.09
N LEU A 68 11.89 -9.06 9.39
CA LEU A 68 12.75 -8.46 10.39
C LEU A 68 13.74 -9.52 10.90
N ILE A 69 15.03 -9.19 10.96
CA ILE A 69 16.04 -10.00 11.63
C ILE A 69 16.52 -9.24 12.87
N VAL A 70 16.28 -9.82 14.05
CA VAL A 70 16.71 -9.28 15.36
C VAL A 70 17.60 -10.30 16.03
N ASP A 71 18.85 -9.94 16.30
CA ASP A 71 19.84 -10.81 16.99
C ASP A 71 19.95 -12.23 16.36
N GLY A 72 19.77 -12.31 15.04
CA GLY A 72 19.82 -13.56 14.27
C GLY A 72 18.47 -14.31 14.15
N GLN A 73 17.44 -13.91 14.89
CA GLN A 73 16.09 -14.44 14.74
C GLN A 73 15.37 -13.75 13.58
N ARG A 74 14.84 -14.55 12.65
CA ARG A 74 14.04 -14.07 11.51
C ARG A 74 12.56 -14.09 11.86
N VAL A 75 11.87 -12.98 11.64
CA VAL A 75 10.43 -12.81 11.87
C VAL A 75 9.79 -12.20 10.64
N GLU A 76 8.90 -12.94 10.00
CA GLU A 76 8.16 -12.50 8.82
C GLU A 76 6.94 -11.68 9.26
N LEU A 77 6.88 -10.40 8.88
CA LEU A 77 5.84 -9.46 9.33
C LEU A 77 4.59 -9.48 8.43
N SER A 78 4.68 -10.19 7.31
CA SER A 78 3.62 -10.26 6.30
C SER A 78 2.64 -11.40 6.59
N ALA A 79 1.47 -11.37 5.95
CA ALA A 79 0.54 -12.49 5.99
C ALA A 79 -0.09 -12.74 4.62
N ASN A 80 -0.24 -14.00 4.24
CA ASN A 80 -0.91 -14.40 2.99
C ASN A 80 -1.74 -15.66 3.19
N ARG A 81 -2.78 -15.80 2.38
CA ARG A 81 -3.61 -17.01 2.32
C ARG A 81 -3.21 -17.84 1.10
N TYR A 82 -3.11 -19.13 1.31
CA TYR A 82 -2.96 -20.17 0.30
C TYR A 82 -4.03 -21.24 0.53
N ASP A 83 -4.11 -22.21 -0.38
CA ASP A 83 -5.00 -23.36 -0.20
C ASP A 83 -4.68 -24.11 1.10
N GLY A 84 -5.62 -24.07 2.05
CA GLY A 84 -5.51 -24.72 3.36
C GLY A 84 -4.47 -24.12 4.33
N ALA A 85 -3.81 -23.01 4.00
CA ALA A 85 -2.74 -22.45 4.83
C ALA A 85 -2.72 -20.92 4.86
N VAL A 86 -2.15 -20.36 5.93
CA VAL A 86 -1.81 -18.95 6.04
C VAL A 86 -0.31 -18.88 6.33
N HIS A 87 0.43 -18.24 5.43
CA HIS A 87 1.88 -18.10 5.58
C HIS A 87 2.38 -16.87 4.79
N PRO A 88 3.27 -16.03 5.35
CA PRO A 88 3.63 -16.01 6.77
C PRO A 88 2.45 -15.64 7.67
N GLN A 89 2.67 -15.65 8.99
CA GLN A 89 1.64 -15.37 10.00
C GLN A 89 1.98 -14.08 10.78
N GLY A 90 2.48 -13.06 10.09
CA GLY A 90 2.93 -11.81 10.72
C GLY A 90 1.86 -11.08 11.54
N TYR A 91 0.58 -11.38 11.28
CA TYR A 91 -0.56 -10.87 12.05
C TYR A 91 -0.51 -11.27 13.53
N GLU A 92 0.15 -12.38 13.90
CA GLU A 92 0.34 -12.80 15.29
C GLU A 92 1.18 -11.81 16.11
N TYR A 93 2.04 -11.02 15.45
CA TYR A 93 2.88 -10.00 16.08
C TYR A 93 2.23 -8.61 16.08
N LEU A 94 1.08 -8.43 15.43
CA LEU A 94 0.40 -7.13 15.36
C LEU A 94 -0.19 -6.76 16.71
N ARG A 95 0.30 -5.67 17.30
CA ARG A 95 -0.21 -5.10 18.55
C ARG A 95 -1.21 -3.99 18.35
N GLU A 96 -1.07 -3.24 17.28
CA GLU A 96 -1.90 -2.08 17.02
C GLU A 96 -2.03 -1.85 15.52
N PHE A 97 -3.20 -1.41 15.11
CA PHE A 97 -3.42 -0.74 13.83
C PHE A 97 -4.08 0.60 14.08
N ARG A 98 -3.68 1.64 13.33
CA ARG A 98 -4.32 2.95 13.32
C ARG A 98 -4.39 3.51 11.91
N LEU A 99 -5.50 4.17 11.59
CA LEU A 99 -5.74 4.76 10.27
C LEU A 99 -5.30 6.23 10.17
N ASP A 100 -5.22 6.93 11.30
CA ASP A 100 -4.94 8.38 11.37
C ASP A 100 -3.47 8.67 11.72
N PRO A 101 -2.77 9.57 10.99
CA PRO A 101 -3.16 10.20 9.72
C PRO A 101 -3.01 9.27 8.50
N PHE A 102 -2.37 8.12 8.68
CA PHE A 102 -2.10 7.13 7.65
C PHE A 102 -2.22 5.71 8.23
N PRO A 103 -2.65 4.71 7.44
CA PRO A 103 -2.57 3.31 7.83
C PRO A 103 -1.20 2.97 8.42
N THR A 104 -1.19 2.61 9.71
CA THR A 104 0.01 2.31 10.47
C THR A 104 -0.20 1.05 11.30
N TRP A 105 0.73 0.12 11.19
CA TRP A 105 0.79 -1.13 11.96
C TRP A 105 1.92 -1.04 12.96
N VAL A 106 1.69 -1.54 14.18
CA VAL A 106 2.74 -1.71 15.19
C VAL A 106 2.89 -3.19 15.47
N TYR A 107 4.07 -3.72 15.20
CA TYR A 107 4.46 -5.10 15.50
C TYR A 107 5.30 -5.14 16.77
N GLU A 108 5.09 -6.13 17.63
CA GLU A 108 5.94 -6.39 18.80
C GLU A 108 6.68 -7.73 18.64
N ILE A 109 8.01 -7.66 18.66
CA ILE A 109 8.92 -8.79 18.51
C ILE A 109 9.88 -8.78 19.70
N GLY A 110 9.57 -9.53 20.74
CA GLY A 110 10.31 -9.45 22.01
C GLY A 110 10.21 -8.04 22.59
N ASP A 111 11.36 -7.40 22.82
CA ASP A 111 11.45 -6.02 23.33
C ASP A 111 11.49 -4.95 22.22
N VAL A 112 11.34 -5.35 20.95
CA VAL A 112 11.43 -4.46 19.78
C VAL A 112 10.02 -4.18 19.25
N LEU A 113 9.70 -2.89 19.09
CA LEU A 113 8.50 -2.45 18.37
C LEU A 113 8.87 -1.97 16.98
N VAL A 114 8.13 -2.40 15.97
CA VAL A 114 8.30 -1.93 14.58
C VAL A 114 7.01 -1.28 14.12
N GLU A 115 7.07 0.00 13.78
CA GLU A 115 5.99 0.69 13.11
C GLU A 115 6.17 0.59 11.59
N LYS A 116 5.15 0.10 10.88
CA LYS A 116 5.05 0.18 9.42
C LYS A 116 3.94 1.15 9.06
N ARG A 117 4.20 2.10 8.17
CA ARG A 117 3.23 3.11 7.72
C ARG A 117 3.14 3.15 6.21
N ILE A 118 1.93 3.31 5.68
CA ILE A 118 1.67 3.39 4.25
C ILE A 118 0.84 4.63 3.94
N PHE A 119 1.22 5.40 2.93
CA PHE A 119 0.40 6.48 2.40
C PHE A 119 0.65 6.73 0.91
N MET A 120 -0.34 7.30 0.22
CA MET A 120 -0.18 7.77 -1.15
C MET A 120 0.08 9.28 -1.23
N VAL A 121 0.87 9.70 -2.21
CA VAL A 121 1.09 11.13 -2.49
C VAL A 121 -0.07 11.66 -3.32
N HIS A 122 -0.78 12.67 -2.81
CA HIS A 122 -1.82 13.33 -3.57
C HIS A 122 -1.27 13.99 -4.86
N GLY A 123 -1.89 13.66 -5.99
CA GLY A 123 -1.52 14.12 -7.33
C GLY A 123 -0.40 13.33 -8.00
N GLN A 124 0.06 12.22 -7.43
CA GLN A 124 1.12 11.39 -8.00
C GLN A 124 0.79 9.88 -7.90
N ASP A 125 1.19 9.11 -8.91
CA ASP A 125 1.20 7.64 -8.83
C ASP A 125 2.41 7.20 -7.99
N ALA A 126 2.35 7.46 -6.68
CA ALA A 126 3.40 7.16 -5.71
C ALA A 126 2.82 6.74 -4.36
N THR A 127 3.34 5.64 -3.82
CA THR A 127 3.02 5.10 -2.50
C THR A 127 4.31 5.00 -1.69
N ILE A 128 4.30 5.52 -0.46
CA ILE A 128 5.43 5.46 0.45
C ILE A 128 5.13 4.39 1.51
N VAL A 129 6.10 3.53 1.75
CA VAL A 129 6.12 2.59 2.88
C VAL A 129 7.29 2.95 3.79
N GLU A 130 6.99 3.38 5.01
CA GLU A 130 7.99 3.70 6.03
C GLU A 130 8.00 2.61 7.10
N TYR A 131 9.20 2.29 7.59
CA TYR A 131 9.43 1.43 8.74
C TYR A 131 10.20 2.22 9.80
N GLU A 132 9.82 2.08 11.06
CA GLU A 132 10.58 2.64 12.18
C GLU A 132 10.64 1.66 13.35
N VAL A 133 11.87 1.36 13.77
CA VAL A 133 12.13 0.56 14.98
C VAL A 133 12.14 1.48 16.19
N LYS A 134 11.37 1.11 17.21
CA LYS A 134 11.39 1.74 18.54
C LYS A 134 12.03 0.77 19.54
N GLY A 135 12.89 1.32 20.39
CA GLY A 135 13.68 0.55 21.36
C GLY A 135 15.16 0.45 20.97
N LEU A 136 15.95 -0.21 21.81
CA LEU A 136 17.37 -0.46 21.56
C LEU A 136 17.54 -1.81 20.89
N CYS A 137 17.91 -1.83 19.61
CA CYS A 137 18.25 -3.04 18.89
C CYS A 137 19.64 -2.91 18.27
N LYS A 138 20.62 -3.71 18.74
CA LYS A 138 22.02 -3.62 18.30
C LYS A 138 22.28 -4.35 16.97
N ASN A 139 21.50 -5.40 16.69
CA ASN A 139 21.59 -6.17 15.46
C ASN A 139 20.17 -6.31 14.87
N CYS A 140 19.76 -5.29 14.11
CA CYS A 140 18.45 -5.19 13.50
C CYS A 140 18.60 -4.99 11.99
N HIS A 141 18.01 -5.89 11.21
CA HIS A 141 17.95 -5.78 9.77
C HIS A 141 16.52 -5.94 9.28
N LEU A 142 16.18 -5.26 8.20
CA LEU A 142 14.93 -5.45 7.49
C LEU A 142 15.22 -5.87 6.06
N GLU A 143 14.52 -6.90 5.62
CA GLU A 143 14.47 -7.34 4.22
C GLU A 143 13.08 -7.02 3.67
N VAL A 144 13.03 -6.27 2.57
CA VAL A 144 11.78 -5.93 1.88
C VAL A 144 11.79 -6.57 0.49
N ARG A 145 10.79 -7.39 0.20
CA ARG A 145 10.63 -8.09 -1.07
C ARG A 145 9.39 -7.59 -1.81
N PRO A 146 9.53 -6.74 -2.85
CA PRO A 146 8.39 -6.31 -3.62
C PRO A 146 7.78 -7.45 -4.44
N LEU A 147 6.45 -7.60 -4.34
CA LEU A 147 5.65 -8.48 -5.17
C LEU A 147 4.97 -7.67 -6.27
N ILE A 148 5.39 -7.94 -7.51
CA ILE A 148 4.98 -7.25 -8.73
C ILE A 148 3.85 -8.02 -9.41
N ALA A 149 2.81 -7.29 -9.82
CA ALA A 149 1.63 -7.89 -10.45
C ALA A 149 1.52 -7.54 -11.95
N TYR A 150 1.67 -6.26 -12.31
CA TYR A 150 1.55 -5.76 -13.70
C TYR A 150 0.34 -6.29 -14.46
N ARG A 151 -0.86 -5.97 -13.97
CA ARG A 151 -2.12 -6.43 -14.58
C ARG A 151 -3.23 -5.40 -14.55
N ASP A 152 -4.26 -5.64 -15.35
CA ASP A 152 -5.54 -4.97 -15.18
C ASP A 152 -6.07 -5.23 -13.76
N TYR A 153 -6.59 -4.19 -13.12
CA TYR A 153 -7.02 -4.27 -11.72
C TYR A 153 -8.29 -5.13 -11.51
N HIS A 154 -9.07 -5.43 -12.55
CA HIS A 154 -10.15 -6.41 -12.54
C HIS A 154 -9.69 -7.83 -12.92
N ALA A 155 -8.40 -8.07 -13.16
CA ALA A 155 -7.88 -9.40 -13.45
C ALA A 155 -7.05 -9.94 -12.27
N THR A 156 -6.71 -11.21 -12.37
CA THR A 156 -5.63 -11.91 -11.69
C THR A 156 -4.52 -12.17 -12.72
N THR A 157 -3.29 -12.40 -12.26
CA THR A 157 -2.17 -12.79 -13.11
C THR A 157 -1.59 -14.13 -12.68
N HIS A 158 -0.98 -14.83 -13.62
CA HIS A 158 -0.28 -16.09 -13.37
C HIS A 158 1.13 -16.03 -13.95
N SER A 159 2.01 -16.84 -13.38
CA SER A 159 3.39 -16.94 -13.84
C SER A 159 3.44 -17.30 -15.31
N ASN A 160 4.22 -16.56 -16.07
CA ASN A 160 4.38 -16.77 -17.50
C ASN A 160 5.82 -16.45 -17.93
N GLU A 161 6.21 -16.93 -19.11
CA GLU A 161 7.56 -16.76 -19.64
C GLU A 161 7.75 -15.43 -20.38
N SER A 162 6.70 -14.63 -20.55
CA SER A 162 6.73 -13.39 -21.32
C SER A 162 7.20 -12.17 -20.52
N ILE A 163 7.37 -12.30 -19.20
CA ILE A 163 7.88 -11.20 -18.37
C ILE A 163 9.38 -11.00 -18.56
N ASP A 164 9.80 -9.74 -18.64
CA ASP A 164 11.18 -9.37 -18.35
C ASP A 164 11.42 -9.52 -16.84
N LYS A 165 12.35 -10.40 -16.47
CA LYS A 165 12.69 -10.71 -15.07
C LYS A 165 13.78 -9.78 -14.53
N GLY A 166 14.35 -8.93 -15.37
CA GLY A 166 15.37 -7.97 -15.00
C GLY A 166 14.84 -6.79 -14.19
N PHE A 167 15.79 -6.03 -13.65
CA PHE A 167 15.58 -4.73 -13.07
C PHE A 167 16.84 -3.89 -13.29
N ASP A 168 16.69 -2.57 -13.24
CA ASP A 168 17.78 -1.63 -13.47
C ASP A 168 18.14 -0.91 -12.17
N TRP A 169 19.43 -0.79 -11.88
CA TRP A 169 19.92 0.18 -10.89
C TRP A 169 19.98 1.55 -11.53
N GLU A 170 19.32 2.50 -10.91
CA GLU A 170 19.25 3.88 -11.34
C GLU A 170 20.14 4.73 -10.40
N GLU A 171 20.24 6.03 -10.68
CA GLU A 171 20.94 6.96 -9.80
C GLU A 171 20.22 7.14 -8.44
N GLU A 172 20.93 7.62 -7.42
CA GLU A 172 20.34 8.04 -6.13
C GLU A 172 19.56 6.96 -5.33
N GLY A 173 19.96 5.68 -5.44
CA GLY A 173 19.31 4.60 -4.68
C GLY A 173 17.94 4.20 -5.24
N LEU A 174 17.69 4.50 -6.51
CA LEU A 174 16.54 4.05 -7.24
C LEU A 174 16.79 2.68 -7.89
N VAL A 175 15.79 1.83 -7.87
CA VAL A 175 15.72 0.60 -8.67
C VAL A 175 14.46 0.65 -9.52
N SER A 176 14.49 0.18 -10.76
CA SER A 176 13.30 0.18 -11.61
C SER A 176 13.03 -1.16 -12.28
N VAL A 177 11.75 -1.45 -12.54
CA VAL A 177 11.28 -2.67 -13.20
C VAL A 177 10.28 -2.34 -14.29
N GLN A 178 10.25 -3.17 -15.33
CA GLN A 178 9.27 -3.10 -16.39
C GLN A 178 9.03 -4.51 -16.94
N LEU A 179 8.01 -5.21 -16.44
CA LEU A 179 7.82 -6.63 -16.79
C LEU A 179 7.38 -6.86 -18.23
N TYR A 180 6.71 -5.89 -18.85
CA TYR A 180 6.24 -6.02 -20.23
C TYR A 180 6.53 -4.75 -21.03
N ASP A 181 6.95 -4.93 -22.28
CA ASP A 181 7.16 -3.84 -23.21
C ASP A 181 5.87 -3.05 -23.45
N GLY A 182 5.99 -1.73 -23.61
CA GLY A 182 4.86 -0.81 -23.77
C GLY A 182 4.03 -0.55 -22.50
N LEU A 183 4.26 -1.27 -21.40
CA LEU A 183 3.65 -0.96 -20.10
C LEU A 183 4.52 0.01 -19.28
N PRO A 184 3.94 0.76 -18.31
CA PRO A 184 4.70 1.75 -17.53
C PRO A 184 5.90 1.11 -16.83
N ARG A 185 6.96 1.88 -16.57
CA ARG A 185 8.03 1.50 -15.65
C ARG A 185 7.63 1.84 -14.22
N VAL A 186 8.03 1.00 -13.26
CA VAL A 186 7.85 1.23 -11.82
C VAL A 186 9.21 1.44 -11.18
N TYR A 187 9.31 2.47 -10.36
CA TYR A 187 10.51 2.85 -9.63
C TYR A 187 10.33 2.54 -8.14
N PHE A 188 11.44 2.20 -7.50
CA PHE A 188 11.59 1.93 -6.08
C PHE A 188 12.71 2.83 -5.55
N GLY A 189 12.34 3.97 -4.96
CA GLY A 189 13.28 4.85 -4.28
C GLY A 189 13.44 4.42 -2.83
N ALA A 190 14.64 4.00 -2.43
CA ALA A 190 14.84 3.48 -1.08
C ALA A 190 16.24 3.78 -0.54
N ASP A 191 16.36 3.85 0.79
CA ASP A 191 17.62 4.03 1.52
C ASP A 191 18.25 2.68 1.93
N TYR A 192 18.20 1.70 1.02
CA TYR A 192 18.73 0.37 1.25
C TYR A 192 20.25 0.37 1.37
N SER A 193 20.80 -0.56 2.16
CA SER A 193 22.25 -0.82 2.23
C SER A 193 22.72 -1.78 1.13
N ASN A 194 21.85 -2.71 0.71
CA ASN A 194 22.08 -3.62 -0.40
C ASN A 194 20.79 -3.96 -1.15
N CYS A 195 20.89 -4.14 -2.47
CA CYS A 195 19.81 -4.65 -3.32
C CYS A 195 20.26 -5.97 -3.94
N GLU A 196 19.63 -7.07 -3.54
CA GLU A 196 19.98 -8.43 -3.95
C GLU A 196 19.07 -8.92 -5.09
N PRO A 197 19.62 -9.24 -6.28
CA PRO A 197 18.86 -9.88 -7.35
C PRO A 197 18.40 -11.29 -6.95
N THR A 198 17.12 -11.61 -7.19
CA THR A 198 16.56 -12.93 -6.84
C THR A 198 15.71 -13.53 -7.99
N GLY A 199 14.65 -12.84 -8.41
CA GLY A 199 13.80 -13.27 -9.52
C GLY A 199 12.88 -14.45 -9.20
N HIS A 200 12.32 -14.50 -7.99
CA HIS A 200 11.41 -15.56 -7.57
C HIS A 200 9.97 -15.34 -8.03
N SER A 201 9.23 -16.44 -8.21
CA SER A 201 7.78 -16.41 -8.45
C SER A 201 7.07 -16.98 -7.22
N TYR A 202 6.12 -16.21 -6.69
CA TYR A 202 5.27 -16.62 -5.59
C TYR A 202 3.95 -17.07 -6.18
N HIS A 203 3.51 -18.28 -5.85
CA HIS A 203 2.41 -18.94 -6.56
C HIS A 203 1.17 -19.12 -5.69
N ARG A 204 -0.01 -18.99 -6.32
CA ARG A 204 -1.32 -19.39 -5.77
C ARG A 204 -1.72 -18.69 -4.47
N PHE A 205 -1.48 -17.38 -4.37
CA PHE A 205 -2.17 -16.56 -3.38
C PHE A 205 -3.69 -16.73 -3.52
N GLU A 206 -4.44 -16.89 -2.43
CA GLU A 206 -5.90 -17.02 -2.48
C GLU A 206 -6.64 -15.78 -1.96
N TYR A 207 -7.52 -15.23 -2.80
CA TYR A 207 -8.38 -14.09 -2.49
C TYR A 207 -9.76 -14.57 -2.04
N ALA A 208 -9.95 -14.66 -0.72
CA ALA A 208 -11.16 -15.22 -0.11
C ALA A 208 -12.47 -14.55 -0.58
N GLU A 209 -12.48 -13.24 -0.77
CA GLU A 209 -13.66 -12.50 -1.23
C GLU A 209 -13.97 -12.79 -2.71
N GLU A 210 -12.95 -12.96 -3.55
CA GLU A 210 -13.16 -13.34 -4.95
C GLU A 210 -13.66 -14.79 -5.06
N LYS A 211 -13.11 -15.69 -4.23
CA LYS A 211 -13.56 -17.08 -4.11
C LYS A 211 -15.03 -17.16 -3.71
N ALA A 212 -15.44 -16.38 -2.71
CA ALA A 212 -16.82 -16.29 -2.25
C ALA A 212 -17.79 -15.75 -3.33
N ARG A 213 -17.29 -14.92 -4.26
CA ARG A 213 -18.04 -14.38 -5.40
C ARG A 213 -18.05 -15.29 -6.62
N GLY A 214 -17.36 -16.44 -6.57
CA GLY A 214 -17.20 -17.35 -7.71
C GLY A 214 -16.36 -16.76 -8.85
N LEU A 215 -15.46 -15.83 -8.53
CA LEU A 215 -14.53 -15.22 -9.47
C LEU A 215 -13.18 -15.92 -9.42
N ASP A 216 -12.29 -15.59 -10.37
CA ASP A 216 -10.90 -16.03 -10.26
C ASP A 216 -10.26 -15.44 -9.00
N PHE A 217 -9.67 -16.31 -8.20
CA PHE A 217 -9.25 -16.03 -6.83
C PHE A 217 -7.83 -16.48 -6.54
N GLN A 218 -7.14 -17.10 -7.50
CA GLN A 218 -5.75 -17.47 -7.37
C GLN A 218 -4.87 -16.54 -8.20
N GLU A 219 -3.74 -16.11 -7.63
CA GLU A 219 -2.80 -15.22 -8.32
C GLU A 219 -1.36 -15.66 -8.04
N ASP A 220 -0.49 -15.48 -9.03
CA ASP A 220 0.95 -15.56 -8.87
C ASP A 220 1.57 -14.16 -8.99
N LEU A 221 2.63 -13.89 -8.23
CA LEU A 221 3.32 -12.61 -8.23
C LEU A 221 4.81 -12.79 -8.43
N PHE A 222 5.45 -11.85 -9.12
CA PHE A 222 6.88 -11.89 -9.39
C PHE A 222 7.66 -11.03 -8.38
N GLN A 223 8.79 -11.54 -7.90
CA GLN A 223 9.63 -10.90 -6.89
C GLN A 223 11.06 -10.74 -7.46
N PRO A 224 11.42 -9.55 -7.97
CA PRO A 224 12.66 -9.35 -8.72
C PRO A 224 13.92 -9.29 -7.83
N PHE A 225 13.82 -8.63 -6.67
CA PHE A 225 14.96 -8.34 -5.79
C PHE A 225 14.56 -8.21 -4.32
N VAL A 226 15.54 -8.24 -3.42
CA VAL A 226 15.38 -7.95 -1.99
C VAL A 226 16.12 -6.67 -1.65
N LEU A 227 15.43 -5.72 -1.00
CA LEU A 227 16.05 -4.53 -0.43
C LEU A 227 16.41 -4.82 1.03
N HIS A 228 17.69 -4.63 1.37
CA HIS A 228 18.23 -4.85 2.71
C HIS A 228 18.46 -3.52 3.41
N PHE A 229 18.07 -3.40 4.68
CA PHE A 229 18.24 -2.19 5.49
C PHE A 229 18.95 -2.54 6.82
N GLU A 230 19.89 -1.68 7.23
CA GLU A 230 20.63 -1.82 8.49
C GLU A 230 19.99 -0.95 9.59
N LEU A 231 18.93 -1.48 10.21
CA LEU A 231 18.11 -0.74 11.18
C LEU A 231 18.84 -0.39 12.49
N ALA A 232 19.95 -1.09 12.78
CA ALA A 232 20.82 -0.74 13.91
C ALA A 232 21.61 0.57 13.69
N ARG A 233 21.85 0.98 12.44
CA ARG A 233 22.55 2.24 12.11
C ARG A 233 21.59 3.40 11.89
N SER A 234 20.45 3.11 11.27
CA SER A 234 19.34 4.04 11.09
C SER A 234 18.07 3.33 11.54
N PRO A 235 17.37 3.77 12.59
CA PRO A 235 16.15 3.09 13.06
C PRO A 235 14.98 3.21 12.08
N LYS A 236 15.18 3.83 10.91
CA LYS A 236 14.18 4.07 9.88
C LYS A 236 14.63 3.47 8.57
N ALA A 237 13.66 2.95 7.81
CA ALA A 237 13.81 2.54 6.43
C ALA A 237 12.61 3.06 5.63
N VAL A 238 12.83 3.40 4.36
CA VAL A 238 11.76 3.86 3.47
C VAL A 238 11.87 3.23 2.09
N VAL A 239 10.70 2.91 1.52
CA VAL A 239 10.56 2.51 0.12
C VAL A 239 9.44 3.32 -0.52
N ILE A 240 9.77 4.08 -1.55
CA ILE A 240 8.82 4.81 -2.40
C ILE A 240 8.60 3.99 -3.66
N VAL A 241 7.36 3.53 -3.88
CA VAL A 241 6.95 2.84 -5.11
C VAL A 241 6.20 3.82 -5.99
N SER A 242 6.70 4.09 -7.18
CA SER A 242 6.15 5.17 -8.01
C SER A 242 6.30 4.93 -9.52
N ARG A 243 5.55 5.70 -10.31
CA ARG A 243 5.68 5.74 -11.78
C ARG A 243 6.72 6.72 -12.31
N ALA A 244 7.39 7.45 -11.42
CA ALA A 244 8.53 8.31 -11.71
C ALA A 244 9.61 8.04 -10.66
N GLY A 245 10.88 8.25 -10.99
CA GLY A 245 11.98 8.11 -10.03
C GLY A 245 11.87 9.19 -8.96
N ILE A 246 11.52 8.79 -7.73
CA ILE A 246 11.46 9.67 -6.56
C ILE A 246 12.49 9.16 -5.55
N PRO A 247 13.57 9.89 -5.29
CA PRO A 247 14.58 9.49 -4.32
C PRO A 247 14.02 9.35 -2.90
N ALA A 248 14.59 8.42 -2.13
CA ALA A 248 14.16 8.12 -0.76
C ALA A 248 14.16 9.33 0.19
N TYR A 249 15.09 10.28 -0.01
CA TYR A 249 15.20 11.47 0.84
C TYR A 249 13.97 12.40 0.75
N GLU A 250 13.16 12.30 -0.31
CA GLU A 250 11.93 13.09 -0.44
C GLU A 250 10.79 12.59 0.45
N ALA A 251 10.85 11.35 0.94
CA ALA A 251 9.74 10.72 1.66
C ALA A 251 9.23 11.54 2.84
N THR A 252 10.13 12.14 3.63
CA THR A 252 9.75 12.97 4.78
C THR A 252 8.99 14.23 4.34
N ALA A 253 9.45 14.90 3.28
CA ALA A 253 8.78 16.10 2.76
C ALA A 253 7.41 15.75 2.16
N LEU A 254 7.31 14.63 1.45
CA LEU A 254 6.06 14.11 0.89
C LEU A 254 5.06 13.76 2.00
N ARG A 255 5.51 13.11 3.08
CA ARG A 255 4.69 12.78 4.25
C ARG A 255 4.14 14.04 4.92
N GLU A 256 4.99 15.04 5.19
CA GLU A 256 4.54 16.28 5.83
C GLU A 256 3.59 17.07 4.94
N ARG A 257 3.83 17.12 3.63
CA ARG A 257 2.91 17.74 2.68
C ARG A 257 1.53 17.08 2.71
N GLU A 258 1.47 15.75 2.68
CA GLU A 258 0.21 15.01 2.72
C GLU A 258 -0.49 15.17 4.07
N ARG A 259 0.26 15.13 5.18
CA ARG A 259 -0.29 15.36 6.53
C ARG A 259 -0.91 16.76 6.64
N LEU A 260 -0.23 17.80 6.16
CA LEU A 260 -0.74 19.17 6.16
C LEU A 260 -1.96 19.33 5.26
N ARG A 261 -2.00 18.64 4.10
CA ARG A 261 -3.16 18.62 3.21
C ARG A 261 -4.38 18.02 3.93
N ARG A 262 -4.26 16.84 4.56
CA ARG A 262 -5.34 16.20 5.33
C ARG A 262 -5.81 17.06 6.50
N MET A 263 -4.87 17.68 7.21
CA MET A 263 -5.18 18.61 8.29
C MET A 263 -5.98 19.83 7.77
N ALA A 264 -5.61 20.37 6.60
CA ALA A 264 -6.35 21.45 5.98
C ALA A 264 -7.78 21.02 5.63
N LEU A 265 -8.01 19.84 5.07
CA LEU A 265 -9.35 19.32 4.75
C LEU A 265 -10.25 19.27 6.00
N ARG A 266 -9.73 18.78 7.12
CA ARG A 266 -10.48 18.74 8.40
C ARG A 266 -10.87 20.13 8.87
N HIS A 267 -10.01 21.13 8.69
CA HIS A 267 -10.30 22.51 9.08
C HIS A 267 -11.33 23.22 8.20
N HIS A 268 -11.63 22.71 7.01
CA HIS A 268 -12.69 23.28 6.17
C HIS A 268 -14.08 22.85 6.63
N ALA A 269 -14.19 21.78 7.42
CA ALA A 269 -15.46 21.30 7.96
C ALA A 269 -16.23 22.44 8.64
N PRO A 270 -17.52 22.63 8.30
CA PRO A 270 -18.29 23.83 8.69
C PRO A 270 -18.48 23.96 10.20
N ILE A 271 -18.35 22.86 10.94
CA ILE A 271 -18.47 22.78 12.39
C ILE A 271 -17.32 21.91 12.89
N ALA A 272 -16.65 22.36 13.96
CA ALA A 272 -15.58 21.62 14.65
C ALA A 272 -16.15 20.44 15.45
N GLU A 273 -16.69 19.46 14.73
CA GLU A 273 -17.19 18.19 15.24
C GLU A 273 -16.38 17.05 14.60
N THR A 274 -15.80 16.18 15.42
CA THR A 274 -14.87 15.13 14.96
C THR A 274 -15.47 14.24 13.87
N PHE A 275 -16.77 13.96 13.93
CA PHE A 275 -17.46 13.20 12.89
C PHE A 275 -17.44 13.90 11.53
N LEU A 276 -17.67 15.21 11.50
CA LEU A 276 -17.68 16.00 10.26
C LEU A 276 -16.26 16.21 9.72
N GLU A 277 -15.26 16.40 10.59
CA GLU A 277 -13.85 16.42 10.20
C GLU A 277 -13.44 15.11 9.52
N ASP A 278 -13.84 13.98 10.11
CA ASP A 278 -13.56 12.65 9.58
C ASP A 278 -14.29 12.39 8.25
N LEU A 279 -15.52 12.88 8.11
CA LEU A 279 -16.30 12.77 6.88
C LEU A 279 -15.72 13.63 5.75
N ALA A 280 -15.26 14.84 6.04
CA ALA A 280 -14.64 15.74 5.06
C ALA A 280 -13.33 15.14 4.50
N GLU A 281 -12.51 14.53 5.36
CA GLU A 281 -11.33 13.80 4.92
C GLU A 281 -11.67 12.55 4.09
N ALA A 282 -12.68 11.77 4.50
CA ALA A 282 -13.12 10.60 3.73
C ALA A 282 -13.72 10.98 2.36
N ALA A 283 -14.43 12.11 2.30
CA ALA A 283 -15.02 12.65 1.09
C ALA A 283 -13.97 13.00 0.02
N ASP A 284 -12.83 13.56 0.43
CA ASP A 284 -11.71 13.93 -0.45
C ASP A 284 -11.19 12.74 -1.26
N GLN A 285 -11.26 11.52 -0.73
CA GLN A 285 -10.77 10.31 -1.41
C GLN A 285 -11.48 10.07 -2.75
N PHE A 286 -12.70 10.56 -2.93
CA PHE A 286 -13.51 10.35 -4.13
C PHE A 286 -13.36 11.46 -5.18
N VAL A 287 -12.78 12.61 -4.81
CA VAL A 287 -12.58 13.74 -5.73
C VAL A 287 -11.26 13.55 -6.48
N VAL A 288 -11.35 13.41 -7.81
CA VAL A 288 -10.18 13.08 -8.64
C VAL A 288 -10.07 14.00 -9.85
N ARG A 289 -8.84 14.21 -10.33
CA ARG A 289 -8.56 15.02 -11.51
C ARG A 289 -9.02 14.32 -12.80
N ARG A 290 -9.63 15.08 -13.70
CA ARG A 290 -9.96 14.70 -15.08
C ARG A 290 -9.66 15.86 -16.01
N GLY A 291 -8.60 15.72 -16.83
CA GLY A 291 -8.10 16.84 -17.64
C GLY A 291 -7.77 18.05 -16.76
N ASP A 292 -8.32 19.21 -17.11
CA ASP A 292 -8.15 20.46 -16.35
C ASP A 292 -9.17 20.61 -15.20
N GLY A 293 -10.09 19.64 -15.03
CA GLY A 293 -11.15 19.67 -14.03
C GLY A 293 -11.09 18.52 -13.02
N HIS A 294 -12.20 18.34 -12.32
CA HIS A 294 -12.39 17.26 -11.35
C HIS A 294 -13.63 16.43 -11.71
N THR A 295 -13.64 15.19 -11.26
CA THR A 295 -14.80 14.29 -11.29
C THR A 295 -14.87 13.54 -9.96
N ILE A 296 -15.95 12.78 -9.75
CA ILE A 296 -16.18 12.00 -8.53
C ILE A 296 -16.18 10.51 -8.88
N ILE A 297 -15.29 9.75 -8.26
CA ILE A 297 -15.32 8.28 -8.31
C ILE A 297 -16.54 7.79 -7.53
N ALA A 298 -17.37 6.95 -8.14
CA ALA A 298 -18.60 6.47 -7.53
C ALA A 298 -18.35 5.47 -6.39
N GLY A 299 -17.19 4.80 -6.39
CA GLY A 299 -16.80 3.89 -5.32
C GLY A 299 -15.57 3.07 -5.67
N TYR A 300 -14.56 3.12 -4.80
CA TYR A 300 -13.43 2.20 -4.88
C TYR A 300 -13.81 0.81 -4.35
N PRO A 301 -13.20 -0.26 -4.88
CA PRO A 301 -12.32 -0.26 -6.04
C PRO A 301 -13.10 -0.34 -7.37
N TRP A 302 -14.34 -0.83 -7.39
CA TRP A 302 -14.99 -1.32 -8.61
C TRP A 302 -15.42 -0.28 -9.64
N PHE A 303 -15.76 0.94 -9.20
CA PHE A 303 -16.43 1.90 -10.06
C PHE A 303 -15.48 2.99 -10.57
N GLY A 304 -15.75 3.46 -11.79
CA GLY A 304 -15.22 4.71 -12.31
C GLY A 304 -16.06 5.90 -11.83
N ASP A 305 -16.02 6.98 -12.61
CA ASP A 305 -16.96 8.09 -12.42
C ASP A 305 -18.26 7.85 -13.17
N TRP A 306 -19.39 8.00 -12.47
CA TRP A 306 -20.73 7.76 -13.00
C TRP A 306 -21.57 9.01 -12.80
N GLY A 307 -22.07 9.60 -13.90
CA GLY A 307 -22.73 10.91 -13.85
C GLY A 307 -23.91 11.00 -12.87
N ARG A 308 -24.66 9.92 -12.66
CA ARG A 308 -25.74 9.88 -11.65
C ARG A 308 -25.19 10.04 -10.25
N ASP A 309 -24.25 9.19 -9.87
CA ASP A 309 -23.62 9.15 -8.55
C ASP A 309 -22.86 10.46 -8.27
N THR A 310 -22.16 11.00 -9.28
CA THR A 310 -21.55 12.33 -9.21
C THR A 310 -22.60 13.39 -8.85
N MET A 311 -23.72 13.47 -9.57
CA MET A 311 -24.73 14.52 -9.31
C MET A 311 -25.43 14.37 -7.95
N ILE A 312 -25.55 13.15 -7.42
CA ILE A 312 -26.10 12.90 -6.09
C ILE A 312 -25.09 13.31 -5.00
N ALA A 313 -23.82 12.92 -5.15
CA ALA A 313 -22.80 13.13 -4.12
C ALA A 313 -22.21 14.56 -4.12
N LEU A 314 -22.21 15.25 -5.26
CA LEU A 314 -21.55 16.54 -5.45
C LEU A 314 -21.87 17.56 -4.34
N PRO A 315 -23.13 17.83 -3.96
CA PRO A 315 -23.41 18.84 -2.93
C PRO A 315 -22.76 18.51 -1.58
N GLY A 316 -22.78 17.23 -1.17
CA GLY A 316 -22.16 16.79 0.07
C GLY A 316 -20.64 16.88 0.01
N LEU A 317 -20.05 16.51 -1.14
CA LEU A 317 -18.59 16.47 -1.30
C LEU A 317 -17.96 17.85 -1.51
N THR A 318 -18.68 18.84 -2.04
CA THR A 318 -18.08 20.14 -2.45
C THR A 318 -18.72 21.40 -1.88
N LEU A 319 -19.91 21.32 -1.29
CA LEU A 319 -20.62 22.50 -0.75
C LEU A 319 -20.79 22.45 0.78
N MET A 320 -20.70 21.26 1.37
CA MET A 320 -20.87 21.05 2.82
C MET A 320 -19.56 20.68 3.53
N ASN A 321 -18.45 20.64 2.80
CA ASN A 321 -17.11 20.35 3.30
C ASN A 321 -16.26 21.61 3.40
#